data_AF-A0A4V4HVZ9-F1
#
_entry.id   AF-A0A4V4HVZ9-F1
#
_cell.length_a   1.000
_cell.length_b   1.000
_cell.length_c   1.000
_cell.angle_alpha   90.00
_cell.angle_beta   90.00
_cell.angle_gamma   90.00
#
_symmetry.space_group_name_H-M   'P 1'
#
loop_
_entity.id
_entity.type
_entity.pdbx_description
1 polymer ?
#
loop_
_entity_poly.entity_id
_entity_poly.type
_entity_poly.pdbx_seq_one_letter_code
_entity_poly.pdbx_strand_id
1 'polypeptide(L)'
;MAASIQEVNGLRVAVEGCGHGTLNAIYSSIEKACEARSWDGVDLLIIGGDFQAVRNANDLTVMSCPVKYREIGDFHAYYSGIKKAPYLTIFVGGNHEASSHLWELYYGGWVAPNIYYMGAANVVRLGGVRIAGMSGIWKGYNYNKSHYERLPYNQDDVKSIYHVREYDIRKLLQVGTQVDIGISHDWPRAVEKHGDMKRLWHMKPDFERESNDGSLGNLAASYVMDRLRPPYWFAAHLHCKFSAVKTYEDAQKSNAAEEPKEEVKTAEVAAPVDIDDATEKQPIVPHNDDEIDLDVDDDDDDSPPAASAPKHVDTTTDDTESKQKPTITKEPIPSSVPSDIRAQLPAAFSKPVPSAHREPRVQPGQPTPPGITNKAVRFLALDKCLPGRKFLQLLEVQRYDSSEKTSASTPRAKPKFEYDPEWLAITRAFNTGLVLGDKASTFPEDQGEDHYKTIIEQEQAWVDEHIVQQNKLEIPENFVITAPPFFEGMPEIVNEGPVEYNNPQMQEYCDLLGMENKFYASDEEKQIRMQNGPLPVEERRDGGFGGRGGGRGRGGRGGGRGFGGGRGHRGGNRGGGRGRGRGGWH
;
A
#
# COMPACT_ATOMS: atom_id res chain seq x y z
N MET A 1 14.24 33.59 -31.54
CA MET A 1 13.09 32.70 -31.83
C MET A 1 12.44 32.41 -30.50
N ALA A 2 11.34 33.10 -30.19
CA ALA A 2 10.59 32.87 -28.97
C ALA A 2 10.07 31.43 -28.98
N ALA A 3 10.32 30.69 -27.90
CA ALA A 3 9.75 29.36 -27.72
C ALA A 3 8.23 29.51 -27.68
N SER A 4 7.53 29.10 -28.74
CA SER A 4 6.07 29.06 -28.71
C SER A 4 5.67 27.97 -27.73
N ILE A 5 5.01 28.35 -26.64
CA ILE A 5 4.29 27.43 -25.77
C ILE A 5 3.21 26.79 -26.65
N GLN A 6 3.44 25.54 -27.06
CA GLN A 6 2.39 24.74 -27.67
C GLN A 6 1.53 24.23 -26.51
N GLU A 7 0.36 24.84 -26.31
CA GLU A 7 -0.69 24.21 -25.51
C GLU A 7 -1.15 22.95 -26.26
N VAL A 8 -0.92 21.79 -25.66
CA VAL A 8 -1.40 20.52 -26.17
C VAL A 8 -2.72 20.23 -25.46
N ASN A 9 -3.75 19.75 -26.19
CA ASN A 9 -5.03 19.34 -25.61
C ASN A 9 -4.91 18.02 -24.81
N GLY A 10 -3.97 17.94 -23.87
CA GLY A 10 -3.84 16.85 -22.91
C GLY A 10 -4.61 17.13 -21.63
N LEU A 11 -5.09 16.07 -20.96
CA LEU A 11 -5.67 16.11 -19.63
C LEU A 11 -4.67 16.73 -18.65
N ARG A 12 -5.02 17.82 -17.95
CA ARG A 12 -4.17 18.41 -16.91
C ARG A 12 -4.42 17.64 -15.63
N VAL A 13 -3.39 16.95 -15.17
CA VAL A 13 -3.46 16.04 -14.03
C VAL A 13 -2.54 16.56 -12.92
N ALA A 14 -3.08 16.64 -11.71
CA ALA A 14 -2.30 16.72 -10.48
C ALA A 14 -2.18 15.30 -9.89
N VAL A 15 -0.98 14.91 -9.50
CA VAL A 15 -0.72 13.64 -8.82
C VAL A 15 -0.16 13.93 -7.44
N GLU A 16 -0.82 13.37 -6.44
CA GLU A 16 -0.49 13.43 -5.01
C GLU A 16 -0.04 12.05 -4.54
N GLY A 17 0.93 12.01 -3.62
CA GLY A 17 1.32 10.78 -2.93
C GLY A 17 0.26 10.34 -1.90
N CYS A 18 0.64 10.27 -0.62
CA CYS A 18 -0.28 9.90 0.46
C CYS A 18 -1.09 11.12 0.93
N GLY A 19 -2.42 10.99 1.02
CA GLY A 19 -3.31 12.11 1.38
C GLY A 19 -3.33 12.48 2.87
N HIS A 20 -3.28 11.48 3.75
CA HIS A 20 -3.38 11.57 5.22
C HIS A 20 -4.44 12.54 5.74
N GLY A 21 -5.62 12.58 5.09
CA GLY A 21 -6.73 13.44 5.51
C GLY A 21 -6.49 14.95 5.35
N THR A 22 -5.45 15.39 4.63
CA THR A 22 -5.06 16.83 4.50
C THR A 22 -5.57 17.49 3.21
N LEU A 23 -6.81 17.18 2.81
CA LEU A 23 -7.40 17.62 1.53
C LEU A 23 -7.35 19.13 1.31
N ASN A 24 -7.56 19.93 2.36
CA ASN A 24 -7.51 21.39 2.25
C ASN A 24 -6.13 21.89 1.82
N ALA A 25 -5.06 21.30 2.38
CA ALA A 25 -3.69 21.65 2.05
C ALA A 25 -3.32 21.19 0.64
N ILE A 26 -3.77 19.99 0.24
CA ILE A 26 -3.57 19.45 -1.11
C ILE A 26 -4.20 20.37 -2.16
N TYR A 27 -5.50 20.70 -2.02
CA TYR A 27 -6.19 21.59 -2.96
C TYR A 27 -5.55 22.98 -3.03
N SER A 28 -5.17 23.56 -1.89
CA SER A 28 -4.47 24.85 -1.84
C SER A 28 -3.10 24.80 -2.53
N SER A 29 -2.40 23.67 -2.45
CA SER A 29 -1.10 23.47 -3.09
C SER A 29 -1.23 23.32 -4.61
N ILE A 30 -2.31 22.68 -5.07
CA ILE A 30 -2.64 22.58 -6.50
C ILE A 30 -2.94 23.96 -7.08
N GLU A 31 -3.75 24.77 -6.38
CA GLU A 31 -4.06 26.15 -6.80
C GLU A 31 -2.78 26.97 -7.01
N LYS A 32 -1.89 27.00 -6.00
CA LYS A 32 -0.59 27.68 -6.11
C LYS A 32 0.29 27.12 -7.24
N ALA A 33 0.29 25.80 -7.44
CA ALA A 33 1.05 25.18 -8.51
C ALA A 33 0.47 25.50 -9.91
N CYS A 34 -0.85 25.66 -10.02
CA CYS A 34 -1.52 26.11 -11.24
C CYS A 34 -1.18 27.58 -11.54
N GLU A 35 -1.24 28.46 -10.54
CA GLU A 35 -0.83 29.87 -10.68
C GLU A 35 0.60 29.98 -11.22
N ALA A 36 1.54 29.24 -10.64
CA ALA A 36 2.95 29.23 -11.07
C ALA A 36 3.15 28.71 -12.51
N ARG A 37 2.21 27.90 -13.02
CA ARG A 37 2.23 27.35 -14.39
C ARG A 37 1.33 28.12 -15.37
N SER A 38 0.64 29.16 -14.90
CA SER A 38 -0.41 29.84 -15.67
C SER A 38 -1.51 28.88 -16.16
N TRP A 39 -1.86 27.88 -15.35
CA TRP A 39 -3.02 27.02 -15.55
C TRP A 39 -4.22 27.61 -14.82
N ASP A 40 -5.40 27.57 -15.45
CA ASP A 40 -6.68 27.96 -14.84
C ASP A 40 -7.27 26.87 -13.91
N GLY A 41 -6.60 25.71 -13.85
CA GLY A 41 -6.95 24.59 -12.99
C GLY A 41 -6.42 23.27 -13.55
N VAL A 42 -6.79 22.18 -12.89
CA VAL A 42 -6.58 20.81 -13.36
C VAL A 42 -7.93 20.15 -13.63
N ASP A 43 -7.98 19.20 -14.55
CA ASP A 43 -9.21 18.41 -14.78
C ASP A 43 -9.32 17.25 -13.81
N LEU A 44 -8.18 16.77 -13.29
CA LEU A 44 -8.09 15.58 -12.45
C LEU A 44 -7.02 15.74 -11.37
N LEU A 45 -7.38 15.39 -10.14
CA LEU A 45 -6.46 15.05 -9.06
C LEU A 45 -6.45 13.53 -8.86
N ILE A 46 -5.27 12.93 -8.84
CA ILE A 46 -5.04 11.52 -8.47
C ILE A 46 -4.33 11.51 -7.12
N ILE A 47 -4.91 10.82 -6.12
CA ILE A 47 -4.26 10.57 -4.83
C ILE A 47 -3.88 9.09 -4.75
N GLY A 48 -2.59 8.82 -4.51
CA GLY A 48 -2.01 7.46 -4.51
C GLY A 48 -2.39 6.60 -3.32
N GLY A 49 -3.18 7.11 -2.38
CA GLY A 49 -3.76 6.38 -1.25
C GLY A 49 -3.47 7.01 0.10
N ASP A 50 -3.74 6.27 1.17
CA ASP A 50 -3.87 6.81 2.53
C ASP A 50 -4.74 8.08 2.51
N PHE A 51 -5.87 8.01 1.80
CA PHE A 51 -6.75 9.16 1.58
C PHE A 51 -7.45 9.58 2.88
N GLN A 52 -7.81 8.60 3.72
CA GLN A 52 -8.55 8.74 4.96
C GLN A 52 -9.96 9.33 4.75
N ALA A 53 -10.82 8.57 4.04
CA ALA A 53 -12.22 8.93 3.79
C ALA A 53 -13.12 8.79 5.04
N VAL A 54 -12.71 9.39 6.16
CA VAL A 54 -13.32 9.26 7.49
C VAL A 54 -14.56 10.17 7.61
N ARG A 55 -15.75 9.57 7.75
CA ARG A 55 -17.01 10.34 7.84
C ARG A 55 -17.24 10.86 9.26
N ASN A 56 -16.86 10.06 10.26
CA ASN A 56 -17.04 10.32 11.68
C ASN A 56 -16.05 9.55 12.56
N ALA A 57 -16.13 9.78 13.87
CA ALA A 57 -15.25 9.15 14.86
C ALA A 57 -15.37 7.61 14.90
N ASN A 58 -16.53 7.03 14.55
CA ASN A 58 -16.68 5.58 14.48
C ASN A 58 -15.82 4.98 13.35
N ASP A 59 -15.69 5.66 12.21
CA ASP A 59 -14.80 5.19 11.13
C ASP A 59 -13.32 5.18 11.57
N LEU A 60 -12.91 6.06 12.49
CA LEU A 60 -11.53 6.08 13.02
C LEU A 60 -11.21 4.83 13.86
N THR A 61 -12.21 4.19 14.47
CA THR A 61 -11.94 3.05 15.37
C THR A 61 -11.36 1.85 14.61
N VAL A 62 -11.71 1.73 13.32
CA VAL A 62 -11.27 0.67 12.42
C VAL A 62 -10.14 1.08 11.49
N MET A 63 -9.59 2.28 11.66
CA MET A 63 -8.38 2.69 10.94
C MET A 63 -7.17 1.98 11.53
N SER A 64 -6.35 1.38 10.67
CA SER A 64 -5.12 0.68 11.08
C SER A 64 -3.99 1.66 11.39
N CYS A 65 -4.14 2.39 12.48
CA CYS A 65 -3.19 3.37 12.99
C CYS A 65 -3.29 3.40 14.53
N PRO A 66 -2.17 3.54 15.26
CA PRO A 66 -2.20 3.70 16.72
C PRO A 66 -3.16 4.81 17.15
N VAL A 67 -3.91 4.58 18.23
CA VAL A 67 -5.01 5.48 18.67
C VAL A 67 -4.54 6.93 18.84
N LYS A 68 -3.31 7.13 19.34
CA LYS A 68 -2.70 8.45 19.55
C LYS A 68 -2.50 9.29 18.28
N TYR A 69 -2.50 8.66 17.10
CA TYR A 69 -2.32 9.32 15.81
C TYR A 69 -3.62 9.39 14.99
N ARG A 70 -4.75 8.96 15.56
CA ARG A 70 -6.04 9.02 14.88
C ARG A 70 -6.59 10.44 14.95
N GLU A 71 -6.74 11.05 13.78
CA GLU A 71 -7.31 12.38 13.62
C GLU A 71 -8.46 12.34 12.60
N ILE A 72 -9.50 13.14 12.83
CA ILE A 72 -10.67 13.20 11.93
C ILE A 72 -10.32 13.69 10.51
N GLY A 73 -9.27 14.51 10.39
CA GLY A 73 -8.83 15.10 9.13
C GLY A 73 -9.87 16.04 8.51
N ASP A 74 -9.70 16.33 7.21
CA ASP A 74 -10.51 17.30 6.49
C ASP A 74 -11.76 16.71 5.82
N PHE A 75 -11.77 15.39 5.59
CA PHE A 75 -12.73 14.75 4.68
C PHE A 75 -14.18 14.89 5.11
N HIS A 76 -14.48 14.84 6.43
CA HIS A 76 -15.84 14.97 6.94
C HIS A 76 -16.56 16.26 6.46
N ALA A 77 -15.81 17.34 6.23
CA ALA A 77 -16.36 18.60 5.71
C ALA A 77 -16.80 18.49 4.24
N TYR A 78 -16.12 17.66 3.44
CA TYR A 78 -16.49 17.37 2.05
C TYR A 78 -17.67 16.39 1.99
N TYR A 79 -17.64 15.38 2.85
CA TYR A 79 -18.72 14.39 3.00
C TYR A 79 -20.05 15.03 3.40
N SER A 80 -20.02 15.96 4.37
CA SER A 80 -21.21 16.69 4.84
C SER A 80 -21.69 17.79 3.89
N GLY A 81 -20.90 18.14 2.87
CA GLY A 81 -21.20 19.23 1.94
C GLY A 81 -20.88 20.64 2.45
N ILE A 82 -20.22 20.77 3.61
CA ILE A 82 -19.70 22.07 4.10
C ILE A 82 -18.65 22.62 3.13
N LYS A 83 -17.80 21.74 2.58
CA LYS A 83 -16.83 22.04 1.53
C LYS A 83 -17.15 21.25 0.27
N LYS A 84 -16.67 21.76 -0.87
CA LYS A 84 -16.80 21.09 -2.17
C LYS A 84 -15.41 20.93 -2.77
N ALA A 85 -15.11 19.74 -3.29
CA ALA A 85 -13.84 19.51 -3.99
C ALA A 85 -13.80 20.35 -5.29
N PRO A 86 -12.75 21.17 -5.48
CA PRO A 86 -12.64 22.08 -6.62
C PRO A 86 -12.38 21.36 -7.94
N TYR A 87 -11.78 20.17 -7.87
CA TYR A 87 -11.42 19.34 -9.03
C TYR A 87 -12.02 17.94 -8.87
N LEU A 88 -12.27 17.26 -9.98
CA LEU A 88 -12.53 15.82 -9.95
C LEU A 88 -11.31 15.15 -9.31
N THR A 89 -11.55 14.42 -8.22
CA THR A 89 -10.52 13.76 -7.42
C THR A 89 -10.78 12.27 -7.46
N ILE A 90 -9.82 11.48 -7.94
CA ILE A 90 -9.86 10.01 -7.85
C ILE A 90 -8.75 9.53 -6.91
N PHE A 91 -9.00 8.42 -6.22
CA PHE A 91 -8.00 7.81 -5.36
C PHE A 91 -8.13 6.28 -5.29
N VAL A 92 -7.01 5.63 -5.03
CA VAL A 92 -6.95 4.22 -4.59
C VAL A 92 -6.75 4.19 -3.07
N GLY A 93 -7.16 3.13 -2.39
CA GLY A 93 -6.99 3.01 -0.94
C GLY A 93 -5.55 2.62 -0.57
N GLY A 94 -5.06 3.14 0.55
CA GLY A 94 -3.81 2.69 1.20
C GLY A 94 -4.07 1.78 2.39
N ASN A 95 -3.19 1.84 3.40
CA ASN A 95 -3.32 1.11 4.67
C ASN A 95 -3.91 1.96 5.81
N HIS A 96 -3.85 3.29 5.70
CA HIS A 96 -4.50 4.21 6.62
C HIS A 96 -5.81 4.71 6.03
N GLU A 97 -6.85 3.89 6.12
CA GLU A 97 -8.15 4.21 5.55
C GLU A 97 -9.29 3.98 6.54
N ALA A 98 -10.41 4.67 6.29
CA ALA A 98 -11.71 4.26 6.79
C ALA A 98 -12.19 3.04 6.01
N SER A 99 -11.56 1.88 6.21
CA SER A 99 -11.78 0.69 5.38
C SER A 99 -13.24 0.23 5.39
N SER A 100 -13.98 0.42 6.50
CA SER A 100 -15.43 0.18 6.56
C SER A 100 -16.20 0.98 5.51
N HIS A 101 -15.91 2.28 5.39
CA HIS A 101 -16.56 3.16 4.42
C HIS A 101 -16.16 2.80 2.99
N LEU A 102 -14.88 2.55 2.73
CA LEU A 102 -14.41 2.14 1.40
C LEU A 102 -15.00 0.79 0.97
N TRP A 103 -15.25 -0.11 1.92
CA TRP A 103 -15.88 -1.41 1.67
C TRP A 103 -17.31 -1.30 1.12
N GLU A 104 -18.04 -0.25 1.51
CA GLU A 104 -19.37 0.06 0.95
C GLU A 104 -19.31 0.41 -0.54
N LEU A 105 -18.11 0.68 -1.07
CA LEU A 105 -17.82 1.14 -2.43
C LEU A 105 -16.76 0.26 -3.12
N TYR A 106 -16.78 -1.05 -2.85
CA TYR A 106 -15.87 -2.05 -3.44
C TYR A 106 -15.65 -1.95 -4.97
N TYR A 107 -16.69 -1.70 -5.77
CA TYR A 107 -16.58 -1.51 -7.24
C TYR A 107 -16.22 -0.07 -7.66
N GLY A 108 -15.99 0.81 -6.70
CA GLY A 108 -15.79 2.24 -6.87
C GLY A 108 -17.09 3.04 -6.72
N GLY A 109 -16.96 4.33 -6.40
CA GLY A 109 -18.08 5.24 -6.25
C GLY A 109 -17.69 6.55 -5.58
N TRP A 110 -18.64 7.48 -5.54
CA TRP A 110 -18.46 8.78 -4.92
C TRP A 110 -18.46 8.66 -3.41
N VAL A 111 -17.36 9.05 -2.77
CA VAL A 111 -17.28 9.21 -1.31
C VAL A 111 -17.75 10.60 -0.88
N ALA A 112 -17.71 11.57 -1.78
CA ALA A 112 -18.26 12.92 -1.65
C ALA A 112 -18.45 13.51 -3.06
N PRO A 113 -19.18 14.63 -3.24
CA PRO A 113 -19.29 15.26 -4.55
C PRO A 113 -17.90 15.61 -5.12
N ASN A 114 -17.64 15.24 -6.37
CA ASN A 114 -16.34 15.35 -7.07
C ASN A 114 -15.19 14.50 -6.49
N ILE A 115 -15.43 13.60 -5.53
CA ILE A 115 -14.40 12.71 -4.97
C ILE A 115 -14.82 11.24 -5.18
N TYR A 116 -14.10 10.52 -6.02
CA TYR A 116 -14.41 9.15 -6.43
C TYR A 116 -13.35 8.16 -5.93
N TYR A 117 -13.77 7.20 -5.13
CA TYR A 117 -12.94 6.06 -4.77
C TYR A 117 -12.94 5.06 -5.93
N MET A 118 -11.77 4.60 -6.34
CA MET A 118 -11.68 3.63 -7.44
C MET A 118 -12.21 2.24 -7.06
N GLY A 119 -12.37 1.90 -5.79
CA GLY A 119 -12.72 0.54 -5.38
C GLY A 119 -11.49 -0.33 -5.13
N ALA A 120 -11.69 -1.63 -4.90
CA ALA A 120 -10.58 -2.57 -4.69
C ALA A 120 -9.66 -2.66 -5.91
N ALA A 121 -10.24 -2.69 -7.11
CA ALA A 121 -9.57 -2.53 -8.40
C ALA A 121 -10.57 -1.99 -9.43
N ASN A 122 -10.11 -1.18 -10.39
CA ASN A 122 -10.99 -0.59 -11.40
C ASN A 122 -10.25 -0.07 -12.64
N VAL A 123 -10.97 0.09 -13.75
CA VAL A 123 -10.54 0.92 -14.88
C VAL A 123 -11.66 1.90 -15.22
N VAL A 124 -11.32 3.19 -15.19
CA VAL A 124 -12.24 4.30 -15.53
C VAL A 124 -11.68 5.12 -16.68
N ARG A 125 -12.52 5.93 -17.32
CA ARG A 125 -12.11 6.83 -18.41
C ARG A 125 -12.39 8.28 -18.08
N LEU A 126 -11.45 9.17 -18.40
CA LEU A 126 -11.66 10.61 -18.33
C LEU A 126 -11.21 11.26 -19.63
N GLY A 127 -12.16 11.78 -20.42
CA GLY A 127 -11.84 12.38 -21.72
C GLY A 127 -11.08 11.43 -22.66
N GLY A 128 -11.39 10.13 -22.58
CA GLY A 128 -10.73 9.08 -23.37
C GLY A 128 -9.42 8.55 -22.79
N VAL A 129 -8.86 9.16 -21.74
CA VAL A 129 -7.71 8.61 -20.99
C VAL A 129 -8.21 7.47 -20.10
N ARG A 130 -7.62 6.28 -20.23
CA ARG A 130 -7.94 5.09 -19.41
C ARG A 130 -7.02 5.00 -18.21
N ILE A 131 -7.61 4.86 -17.03
CA ILE A 131 -6.92 4.88 -15.76
C ILE A 131 -7.24 3.58 -15.01
N ALA A 132 -6.24 2.72 -14.85
CA ALA A 132 -6.34 1.52 -14.03
C ALA A 132 -5.82 1.78 -12.61
N GLY A 133 -6.56 1.35 -11.61
CA GLY A 133 -6.19 1.50 -10.20
C GLY A 133 -6.34 0.20 -9.43
N MET A 134 -5.45 -0.03 -8.47
CA MET A 134 -5.55 -1.08 -7.46
C MET A 134 -5.31 -0.51 -6.07
N SER A 135 -6.20 -0.85 -5.14
CA SER A 135 -6.13 -0.40 -3.74
C SER A 135 -5.37 -1.40 -2.88
N GLY A 136 -4.76 -0.90 -1.80
CA GLY A 136 -4.20 -1.69 -0.73
C GLY A 136 -2.70 -1.98 -0.85
N ILE A 137 -2.20 -2.73 0.13
CA ILE A 137 -0.78 -3.08 0.26
C ILE A 137 -0.54 -4.58 0.11
N TRP A 138 0.68 -4.97 -0.25
CA TRP A 138 1.03 -6.38 -0.42
C TRP A 138 1.39 -7.07 0.89
N LYS A 139 0.60 -8.10 1.26
CA LYS A 139 1.02 -9.11 2.24
C LYS A 139 0.74 -10.52 1.69
N GLY A 140 1.79 -11.24 1.32
CA GLY A 140 1.70 -12.48 0.54
C GLY A 140 0.87 -13.59 1.21
N TYR A 141 0.79 -13.62 2.54
CA TYR A 141 -0.02 -14.60 3.28
C TYR A 141 -1.53 -14.37 3.18
N ASN A 142 -1.98 -13.19 2.72
CA ASN A 142 -3.39 -12.89 2.48
C ASN A 142 -3.76 -12.86 0.99
N TYR A 143 -2.78 -12.83 0.08
CA TYR A 143 -3.02 -12.65 -1.35
C TYR A 143 -4.00 -13.69 -1.93
N ASN A 144 -3.83 -14.96 -1.58
CA ASN A 144 -4.68 -16.05 -2.10
C ASN A 144 -5.88 -16.36 -1.19
N LYS A 145 -6.32 -15.41 -0.35
CA LYS A 145 -7.53 -15.55 0.46
C LYS A 145 -8.71 -14.82 -0.20
N SER A 146 -9.93 -15.22 0.16
CA SER A 146 -11.12 -14.40 -0.11
C SER A 146 -11.06 -13.07 0.67
N HIS A 147 -11.97 -12.17 0.33
CA HIS A 147 -12.32 -11.06 1.21
C HIS A 147 -13.33 -11.56 2.24
N TYR A 148 -12.86 -11.89 3.43
CA TYR A 148 -13.67 -12.48 4.50
C TYR A 148 -14.06 -11.46 5.57
N GLU A 149 -13.50 -10.26 5.51
CA GLU A 149 -13.67 -9.20 6.50
C GLU A 149 -15.11 -8.66 6.47
N ARG A 150 -15.79 -8.70 7.62
CA ARG A 150 -17.12 -8.10 7.82
C ARG A 150 -17.22 -7.47 9.19
N LEU A 151 -17.91 -6.33 9.26
CA LEU A 151 -18.12 -5.64 10.53
C LEU A 151 -18.97 -6.51 11.50
N PRO A 152 -18.70 -6.43 12.81
CA PRO A 152 -17.60 -5.67 13.44
C PRO A 152 -16.23 -6.35 13.27
N TYR A 153 -15.18 -5.56 13.01
CA TYR A 153 -13.82 -6.06 12.78
C TYR A 153 -13.09 -6.39 14.08
N ASN A 154 -12.31 -7.47 14.08
CA ASN A 154 -11.25 -7.68 15.08
C ASN A 154 -9.93 -6.99 14.65
N GLN A 155 -8.87 -7.17 15.45
CA GLN A 155 -7.55 -6.59 15.17
C GLN A 155 -6.88 -7.13 13.90
N ASP A 156 -7.13 -8.40 13.54
CA ASP A 156 -6.62 -8.99 12.31
C ASP A 156 -7.36 -8.44 11.08
N ASP A 157 -8.68 -8.33 11.15
CA ASP A 157 -9.56 -7.84 10.08
C ASP A 157 -9.22 -6.38 9.72
N VAL A 158 -8.96 -5.53 10.74
CA VAL A 158 -8.51 -4.15 10.54
C VAL A 158 -7.25 -4.07 9.68
N LYS A 159 -6.35 -5.06 9.80
CA LYS A 159 -5.13 -5.15 8.99
C LYS A 159 -5.40 -5.83 7.64
N SER A 160 -6.20 -6.89 7.62
CA SER A 160 -6.34 -7.75 6.45
C SER A 160 -7.23 -7.17 5.35
N ILE A 161 -8.14 -6.25 5.70
CA ILE A 161 -9.11 -5.65 4.78
C ILE A 161 -8.47 -4.83 3.66
N TYR A 162 -7.36 -4.15 3.93
CA TYR A 162 -6.65 -3.36 2.91
C TYR A 162 -5.52 -4.13 2.22
N HIS A 163 -5.34 -5.42 2.51
CA HIS A 163 -4.34 -6.21 1.79
C HIS A 163 -4.85 -6.59 0.40
N VAL A 164 -3.99 -6.50 -0.61
CA VAL A 164 -4.31 -6.89 -1.99
C VAL A 164 -4.69 -8.38 -2.06
N ARG A 165 -5.76 -8.70 -2.80
CA ARG A 165 -6.22 -10.08 -3.08
C ARG A 165 -6.00 -10.46 -4.54
N GLU A 166 -5.72 -11.74 -4.77
CA GLU A 166 -5.58 -12.30 -6.10
C GLU A 166 -6.84 -12.10 -6.93
N TYR A 167 -8.03 -12.15 -6.34
CA TYR A 167 -9.30 -11.89 -7.03
C TYR A 167 -9.33 -10.58 -7.80
N ASP A 168 -8.90 -9.50 -7.15
CA ASP A 168 -8.92 -8.15 -7.73
C ASP A 168 -7.87 -8.00 -8.82
N ILE A 169 -6.70 -8.59 -8.59
CA ILE A 169 -5.58 -8.57 -9.52
C ILE A 169 -5.85 -9.42 -10.74
N ARG A 170 -6.49 -10.59 -10.57
CA ARG A 170 -6.83 -11.49 -11.66
C ARG A 170 -7.73 -10.81 -12.68
N LYS A 171 -8.68 -9.97 -12.24
CA LYS A 171 -9.50 -9.11 -13.11
C LYS A 171 -8.64 -8.12 -13.91
N LEU A 172 -7.74 -7.38 -13.26
CA LEU A 172 -6.83 -6.45 -13.93
C LEU A 172 -5.92 -7.14 -14.95
N LEU A 173 -5.50 -8.39 -14.67
CA LEU A 173 -4.71 -9.19 -15.60
C LEU A 173 -5.49 -9.61 -16.85
N GLN A 174 -6.82 -9.52 -16.86
CA GLN A 174 -7.63 -9.82 -18.06
C GLN A 174 -7.75 -8.64 -19.03
N VAL A 175 -7.38 -7.41 -18.63
CA VAL A 175 -7.47 -6.22 -19.50
C VAL A 175 -6.54 -6.41 -20.69
N GLY A 176 -7.10 -6.44 -21.90
CA GLY A 176 -6.41 -6.74 -23.15
C GLY A 176 -6.08 -5.51 -24.00
N THR A 177 -6.68 -4.36 -23.70
CA THR A 177 -6.47 -3.12 -24.47
C THR A 177 -5.66 -2.08 -23.70
N GLN A 178 -4.93 -1.21 -24.42
CA GLN A 178 -3.97 -0.26 -23.84
C GLN A 178 -4.59 0.67 -22.79
N VAL A 179 -3.91 0.79 -21.64
CA VAL A 179 -4.22 1.74 -20.55
C VAL A 179 -3.17 2.86 -20.54
N ASP A 180 -3.57 4.05 -20.11
CA ASP A 180 -2.73 5.25 -20.13
C ASP A 180 -2.04 5.53 -18.78
N ILE A 181 -2.76 5.29 -17.68
CA ILE A 181 -2.29 5.51 -16.31
C ILE A 181 -2.55 4.25 -15.47
N GLY A 182 -1.53 3.76 -14.77
CA GLY A 182 -1.66 2.80 -13.67
C GLY A 182 -1.48 3.48 -12.31
N ILE A 183 -2.23 3.04 -11.30
CA ILE A 183 -2.16 3.56 -9.93
C ILE A 183 -2.13 2.39 -8.95
N SER A 184 -1.18 2.42 -8.01
CA SER A 184 -1.15 1.54 -6.84
C SER A 184 -0.68 2.33 -5.62
N HIS A 185 -1.06 1.92 -4.41
CA HIS A 185 -0.50 2.57 -3.22
C HIS A 185 0.98 2.21 -3.03
N ASP A 186 1.27 0.92 -2.86
CA ASP A 186 2.63 0.40 -2.83
C ASP A 186 3.30 0.48 -4.19
N TRP A 187 4.62 0.52 -4.19
CA TRP A 187 5.41 0.49 -5.42
C TRP A 187 5.35 -0.90 -6.04
N PRO A 188 5.26 -1.02 -7.37
CA PRO A 188 5.53 -2.29 -8.04
C PRO A 188 6.89 -2.82 -7.62
N ARG A 189 6.94 -4.10 -7.23
CA ARG A 189 8.17 -4.72 -6.75
C ARG A 189 9.30 -4.57 -7.75
N ALA A 190 10.50 -4.29 -7.23
CA ALA A 190 11.73 -4.11 -7.99
C ALA A 190 11.76 -2.91 -8.95
N VAL A 191 10.78 -1.98 -8.87
CA VAL A 191 10.77 -0.78 -9.72
C VAL A 191 11.95 0.16 -9.44
N GLU A 192 12.51 0.11 -8.23
CA GLU A 192 13.71 0.86 -7.84
C GLU A 192 14.91 0.55 -8.72
N LYS A 193 15.01 -0.68 -9.23
CA LYS A 193 16.10 -1.15 -10.11
C LYS A 193 16.12 -0.45 -11.47
N HIS A 194 15.05 0.27 -11.81
CA HIS A 194 14.89 1.01 -13.04
C HIS A 194 15.06 2.54 -12.86
N GLY A 195 15.56 2.98 -11.69
CA GLY A 195 15.84 4.39 -11.39
C GLY A 195 17.20 4.59 -10.71
N ASP A 196 17.38 5.73 -10.06
CA ASP A 196 18.61 6.06 -9.33
C ASP A 196 18.60 5.42 -7.94
N MET A 197 18.96 4.14 -7.89
CA MET A 197 19.00 3.39 -6.63
C MET A 197 20.00 3.98 -5.62
N LYS A 198 21.14 4.52 -6.08
CA LYS A 198 22.14 5.11 -5.18
C LYS A 198 21.57 6.27 -4.39
N ARG A 199 20.82 7.13 -5.07
CA ARG A 199 20.10 8.22 -4.42
C ARG A 199 19.01 7.71 -3.49
N LEU A 200 18.30 6.65 -3.87
CA LEU A 200 17.26 6.06 -3.02
C LEU A 200 17.83 5.51 -1.72
N TRP A 201 18.92 4.72 -1.78
CA TRP A 201 19.58 4.18 -0.58
C TRP A 201 20.18 5.27 0.29
N HIS A 202 20.66 6.37 -0.29
CA HIS A 202 21.10 7.51 0.52
C HIS A 202 19.95 8.17 1.29
N MET A 203 18.73 8.18 0.72
CA MET A 203 17.53 8.73 1.36
C MET A 203 16.89 7.75 2.36
N LYS A 204 16.90 6.46 2.03
CA LYS A 204 16.30 5.35 2.78
C LYS A 204 17.25 4.14 2.75
N PRO A 205 18.24 4.07 3.67
CA PRO A 205 19.27 3.02 3.64
C PRO A 205 18.72 1.61 3.75
N ASP A 206 17.64 1.40 4.53
CA ASP A 206 17.04 0.08 4.74
C ASP A 206 16.49 -0.55 3.46
N PHE A 207 16.11 0.28 2.48
CA PHE A 207 15.64 -0.19 1.17
C PHE A 207 16.74 -0.90 0.36
N GLU A 208 18.02 -0.69 0.69
CA GLU A 208 19.11 -1.45 0.04
C GLU A 208 18.99 -2.95 0.34
N ARG A 209 18.73 -3.29 1.61
CA ARG A 209 18.54 -4.68 2.04
C ARG A 209 17.30 -5.29 1.36
N GLU A 210 16.18 -4.58 1.38
CA GLU A 210 14.90 -5.05 0.83
C GLU A 210 14.91 -5.18 -0.70
N SER A 211 15.64 -4.30 -1.39
CA SER A 211 15.88 -4.42 -2.84
C SER A 211 16.72 -5.66 -3.17
N ASN A 212 17.74 -5.93 -2.35
CA ASN A 212 18.66 -7.05 -2.52
C ASN A 212 18.02 -8.40 -2.22
N ASP A 213 17.15 -8.49 -1.21
CA ASP A 213 16.41 -9.72 -0.88
C ASP A 213 15.14 -9.91 -1.74
N GLY A 214 14.71 -8.88 -2.47
CA GLY A 214 13.55 -8.91 -3.37
C GLY A 214 12.21 -8.77 -2.67
N SER A 215 12.19 -8.23 -1.45
CA SER A 215 10.96 -7.96 -0.68
C SER A 215 10.38 -6.56 -0.94
N LEU A 216 11.20 -5.58 -1.38
CA LEU A 216 10.77 -4.19 -1.57
C LEU A 216 9.63 -4.09 -2.59
N GLY A 217 8.48 -3.63 -2.11
CA GLY A 217 7.29 -3.36 -2.91
C GLY A 217 6.37 -4.55 -3.16
N ASN A 218 5.34 -4.27 -3.96
CA ASN A 218 4.17 -5.08 -4.18
C ASN A 218 4.31 -5.97 -5.42
N LEU A 219 4.30 -7.29 -5.19
CA LEU A 219 4.45 -8.29 -6.25
C LEU A 219 3.25 -8.31 -7.21
N ALA A 220 2.03 -8.19 -6.70
CA ALA A 220 0.84 -8.08 -7.55
C ALA A 220 0.86 -6.83 -8.45
N ALA A 221 1.27 -5.69 -7.91
CA ALA A 221 1.42 -4.47 -8.70
C ALA A 221 2.46 -4.63 -9.82
N SER A 222 3.52 -5.42 -9.60
CA SER A 222 4.48 -5.75 -10.67
C SER A 222 3.85 -6.60 -11.78
N TYR A 223 2.97 -7.56 -11.45
CA TYR A 223 2.23 -8.34 -12.45
C TYR A 223 1.34 -7.43 -13.31
N VAL A 224 0.58 -6.55 -12.68
CA VAL A 224 -0.32 -5.62 -13.38
C VAL A 224 0.47 -4.63 -14.24
N MET A 225 1.56 -4.04 -13.72
CA MET A 225 2.41 -3.12 -14.49
C MET A 225 3.03 -3.80 -15.71
N ASP A 226 3.53 -5.03 -15.55
CA ASP A 226 4.17 -5.78 -16.63
C ASP A 226 3.17 -6.30 -17.67
N ARG A 227 1.93 -6.50 -17.25
CA ARG A 227 0.79 -6.85 -18.11
C ARG A 227 0.29 -5.67 -18.93
N LEU A 228 0.00 -4.55 -18.28
CA LEU A 228 -0.72 -3.41 -18.88
C LEU A 228 0.21 -2.36 -19.48
N ARG A 229 1.45 -2.30 -18.99
CA ARG A 229 2.51 -1.39 -19.43
C ARG A 229 1.98 0.04 -19.68
N PRO A 230 1.31 0.70 -18.73
CA PRO A 230 0.80 2.04 -18.98
C PRO A 230 1.96 3.05 -19.15
N PRO A 231 1.86 4.06 -20.01
CA PRO A 231 2.88 5.11 -20.16
C PRO A 231 3.25 5.81 -18.85
N TYR A 232 2.33 5.85 -17.89
CA TYR A 232 2.54 6.39 -16.54
C TYR A 232 2.10 5.39 -15.48
N TRP A 233 2.90 5.23 -14.44
CA TRP A 233 2.52 4.52 -13.22
C TRP A 233 2.76 5.41 -12.00
N PHE A 234 1.73 5.65 -11.20
CA PHE A 234 1.81 6.48 -10.00
C PHE A 234 1.69 5.62 -8.74
N ALA A 235 2.54 5.91 -7.74
CA ALA A 235 2.48 5.25 -6.44
C ALA A 235 2.81 6.19 -5.27
N ALA A 236 2.63 5.70 -4.05
CA ALA A 236 2.82 6.45 -2.82
C ALA A 236 3.50 5.56 -1.74
N HIS A 237 2.97 5.55 -0.52
CA HIS A 237 3.33 4.70 0.62
C HIS A 237 4.71 4.94 1.23
N LEU A 238 5.79 4.81 0.45
CA LEU A 238 7.17 4.84 0.94
C LEU A 238 7.71 6.24 1.29
N HIS A 239 6.83 7.25 1.33
CA HIS A 239 7.11 8.63 1.76
C HIS A 239 8.42 9.22 1.22
N CYS A 240 8.64 9.04 -0.08
CA CYS A 240 9.75 9.65 -0.79
C CYS A 240 9.42 9.84 -2.27
N LYS A 241 9.94 10.92 -2.86
CA LYS A 241 9.86 11.11 -4.30
C LYS A 241 10.91 10.23 -5.00
N PHE A 242 10.43 9.36 -5.88
CA PHE A 242 11.27 8.52 -6.72
C PHE A 242 10.71 8.41 -8.12
N SER A 243 11.59 8.31 -9.11
CA SER A 243 11.20 8.16 -10.51
C SER A 243 12.07 7.12 -11.18
N ALA A 244 11.43 6.29 -11.99
CA ALA A 244 12.09 5.22 -12.74
C ALA A 244 11.47 5.06 -14.12
N VAL A 245 12.21 4.45 -15.05
CA VAL A 245 11.69 4.09 -16.37
C VAL A 245 11.94 2.61 -16.61
N LYS A 246 10.87 1.82 -16.57
CA LYS A 246 10.93 0.38 -16.87
C LYS A 246 10.67 0.16 -18.35
N THR A 247 11.68 -0.31 -19.08
CA THR A 247 11.58 -0.65 -20.50
C THR A 247 11.35 -2.14 -20.71
N TYR A 248 10.56 -2.48 -21.71
CA TYR A 248 10.23 -3.86 -22.06
C TYR A 248 10.79 -4.20 -23.44
N GLU A 249 11.61 -5.24 -23.50
CA GLU A 249 12.13 -5.75 -24.76
C GLU A 249 11.11 -6.70 -25.42
N ASP A 250 11.06 -6.68 -26.75
CA ASP A 250 10.32 -7.69 -27.50
C ASP A 250 11.09 -9.01 -27.48
N ALA A 251 10.40 -10.10 -27.14
CA ALA A 251 10.96 -11.46 -27.09
C ALA A 251 11.55 -11.97 -28.43
N GLN A 252 11.54 -11.15 -29.49
CA GLN A 252 12.09 -11.47 -30.81
C GLN A 252 13.59 -11.13 -30.99
N LYS A 253 14.26 -10.52 -30.00
CA LYS A 253 15.70 -10.21 -30.10
C LYS A 253 16.66 -11.30 -29.58
N SER A 254 16.18 -12.43 -29.10
CA SER A 254 17.06 -13.48 -28.55
C SER A 254 17.58 -14.50 -29.59
N ASN A 255 17.63 -14.15 -30.88
CA ASN A 255 18.20 -15.01 -31.94
C ASN A 255 18.95 -14.25 -33.04
N ALA A 256 19.53 -13.09 -32.74
CA ALA A 256 20.51 -12.45 -33.61
C ALA A 256 21.87 -12.42 -32.91
N ALA A 257 22.83 -13.10 -33.53
CA ALA A 257 24.16 -13.42 -33.04
C ALA A 257 24.97 -12.21 -32.54
N GLU A 258 25.73 -12.45 -31.49
CA GLU A 258 26.86 -11.63 -31.06
C GLU A 258 27.93 -11.58 -32.16
N GLU A 259 28.32 -10.38 -32.58
CA GLU A 259 29.65 -10.11 -33.14
C GLU A 259 30.16 -8.72 -32.71
N PRO A 260 31.48 -8.52 -32.68
CA PRO A 260 32.17 -7.90 -31.55
C PRO A 260 32.35 -6.37 -31.62
N LYS A 261 32.52 -5.78 -30.44
CA LYS A 261 32.84 -4.35 -30.21
C LYS A 261 34.28 -4.04 -30.64
N GLU A 262 34.45 -3.10 -31.56
CA GLU A 262 35.71 -2.36 -31.74
C GLU A 262 35.71 -1.04 -30.95
N GLU A 263 36.85 -0.78 -30.33
CA GLU A 263 37.19 0.43 -29.56
C GLU A 263 37.36 1.66 -30.47
N VAL A 264 36.92 2.84 -30.00
CA VAL A 264 37.52 4.12 -30.41
C VAL A 264 37.70 5.03 -29.20
N LYS A 265 38.93 5.53 -29.02
CA LYS A 265 39.35 6.48 -27.98
C LYS A 265 39.23 7.95 -28.44
N THR A 266 38.80 8.78 -27.48
CA THR A 266 39.18 10.18 -27.12
C THR A 266 39.10 11.35 -28.12
N ALA A 267 38.44 12.45 -27.70
CA ALA A 267 39.04 13.77 -27.46
C ALA A 267 38.05 14.79 -26.81
N GLU A 268 38.40 15.31 -25.61
CA GLU A 268 38.54 16.74 -25.19
C GLU A 268 37.73 17.87 -25.90
N VAL A 269 37.28 19.01 -25.33
CA VAL A 269 37.39 19.80 -24.08
C VAL A 269 36.19 20.79 -24.07
N ALA A 270 35.68 21.19 -22.88
CA ALA A 270 35.48 22.61 -22.47
C ALA A 270 34.56 22.76 -21.23
N ALA A 271 35.16 23.17 -20.10
CA ALA A 271 34.46 23.88 -19.03
C ALA A 271 34.10 25.32 -19.49
N PRO A 272 33.26 26.08 -18.75
CA PRO A 272 33.92 27.00 -17.81
C PRO A 272 33.11 27.43 -16.54
N VAL A 273 33.90 27.91 -15.57
CA VAL A 273 33.69 28.92 -14.50
C VAL A 273 33.01 28.54 -13.18
N ASP A 274 33.88 28.35 -12.17
CA ASP A 274 33.64 28.58 -10.74
C ASP A 274 33.52 30.08 -10.42
N ILE A 275 32.57 30.43 -9.54
CA ILE A 275 32.64 31.65 -8.72
C ILE A 275 32.58 31.19 -7.27
N ASP A 276 33.67 31.43 -6.55
CA ASP A 276 33.87 31.11 -5.14
C ASP A 276 33.28 32.18 -4.19
N ASP A 277 32.97 31.66 -3.01
CA ASP A 277 33.05 32.24 -1.67
C ASP A 277 31.88 33.05 -1.09
N ALA A 278 31.19 32.46 -0.11
CA ALA A 278 31.35 32.88 1.29
C ALA A 278 30.59 31.93 2.24
N THR A 279 31.36 31.41 3.19
CA THR A 279 31.02 30.60 4.37
C THR A 279 29.83 31.12 5.20
N GLU A 280 28.92 30.22 5.63
CA GLU A 280 28.39 30.25 7.00
C GLU A 280 27.75 28.92 7.48
N LYS A 281 28.34 28.40 8.56
CA LYS A 281 27.80 27.61 9.69
C LYS A 281 26.74 26.52 9.45
N GLN A 282 27.18 25.28 9.71
CA GLN A 282 26.34 24.11 9.97
C GLN A 282 25.30 24.35 11.09
N PRO A 283 24.03 23.97 10.89
CA PRO A 283 23.18 23.53 11.97
C PRO A 283 23.09 22.00 11.99
N ILE A 284 23.18 21.51 13.21
CA ILE A 284 23.00 20.13 13.66
C ILE A 284 21.63 19.63 13.17
N VAL A 285 21.61 18.49 12.47
CA VAL A 285 20.38 17.80 12.05
C VAL A 285 19.66 17.31 13.31
N PRO A 286 18.45 17.80 13.65
CA PRO A 286 17.63 17.16 14.64
C PRO A 286 17.05 15.88 14.01
N HIS A 287 17.22 14.77 14.72
CA HIS A 287 16.49 13.54 14.47
C HIS A 287 14.98 13.85 14.52
N ASN A 288 14.25 13.45 13.48
CA ASN A 288 12.82 13.68 13.37
C ASN A 288 12.08 12.45 13.89
N ASP A 289 11.50 12.55 15.09
CA ASP A 289 10.81 11.47 15.81
C ASP A 289 9.41 11.12 15.24
N ASP A 290 9.05 11.66 14.07
CA ASP A 290 7.74 11.46 13.40
C ASP A 290 7.79 10.45 12.23
N GLU A 291 8.88 9.69 12.11
CA GLU A 291 8.93 8.55 11.20
C GLU A 291 8.47 7.29 11.94
N ILE A 292 7.18 6.96 11.80
CA ILE A 292 6.67 5.66 12.24
C ILE A 292 7.44 4.58 11.49
N ASP A 293 8.15 3.75 12.26
CA ASP A 293 8.97 2.65 11.79
C ASP A 293 8.10 1.69 10.96
N LEU A 294 8.52 1.45 9.73
CA LEU A 294 7.83 0.52 8.84
C LEU A 294 8.14 -0.91 9.32
N ASP A 295 7.09 -1.61 9.74
CA ASP A 295 7.08 -3.03 10.14
C ASP A 295 7.77 -3.39 11.49
N VAL A 296 7.50 -2.63 12.57
CA VAL A 296 7.60 -3.20 13.93
C VAL A 296 6.21 -3.68 14.37
N ASP A 297 6.08 -4.99 14.56
CA ASP A 297 4.99 -5.59 15.33
C ASP A 297 4.99 -4.96 16.73
N ASP A 298 4.15 -3.94 16.97
CA ASP A 298 3.93 -3.34 18.29
C ASP A 298 3.15 -4.35 19.16
N ASP A 299 3.90 -5.20 19.87
CA ASP A 299 3.47 -5.89 21.08
C ASP A 299 3.84 -4.99 22.28
N ASP A 300 3.00 -4.01 22.63
CA ASP A 300 3.15 -3.24 23.86
C ASP A 300 2.10 -3.70 24.91
N ASP A 301 2.61 -4.42 25.92
CA ASP A 301 1.94 -4.73 27.19
C ASP A 301 2.27 -3.62 28.21
N ASP A 302 1.23 -3.05 28.81
CA ASP A 302 1.28 -1.83 29.62
C ASP A 302 1.67 -2.15 31.07
N SER A 303 2.80 -1.63 31.57
CA SER A 303 3.12 -1.59 33.02
C SER A 303 4.18 -0.53 33.39
N PRO A 304 4.09 0.12 34.59
CA PRO A 304 4.74 1.40 34.87
C PRO A 304 6.17 1.32 35.49
N PRO A 305 6.92 2.43 35.54
CA PRO A 305 8.39 2.41 35.67
C PRO A 305 8.92 2.54 37.11
N ALA A 306 10.13 2.03 37.36
CA ALA A 306 10.89 2.30 38.58
C ALA A 306 12.38 2.62 38.32
N ALA A 307 12.71 3.90 38.53
CA ALA A 307 13.89 4.54 39.15
C ALA A 307 15.35 4.10 38.87
N SER A 308 16.20 5.14 38.86
CA SER A 308 17.57 5.28 38.34
C SER A 308 18.74 5.00 39.31
N ALA A 309 19.86 4.51 38.73
CA ALA A 309 21.30 4.80 39.00
C ALA A 309 21.95 4.36 40.34
N PRO A 310 23.31 4.35 40.53
CA PRO A 310 24.40 4.83 39.65
C PRO A 310 25.66 3.93 39.51
N LYS A 311 26.60 4.44 38.69
CA LYS A 311 27.95 3.96 38.33
C LYS A 311 28.93 3.89 39.52
N HIS A 312 29.94 3.02 39.44
CA HIS A 312 31.23 3.24 40.10
C HIS A 312 32.40 2.79 39.21
N VAL A 313 33.38 3.70 39.13
CA VAL A 313 34.74 3.54 38.60
C VAL A 313 35.62 3.10 39.77
N ASP A 314 36.58 2.20 39.56
CA ASP A 314 37.91 2.40 40.13
C ASP A 314 39.03 1.56 39.46
N THR A 315 40.20 2.18 39.49
CA THR A 315 41.48 1.94 38.81
C THR A 315 42.51 1.13 39.62
N THR A 316 43.67 0.85 38.98
CA THR A 316 45.01 0.46 39.51
C THR A 316 45.30 -1.05 39.65
N THR A 317 46.49 -1.61 39.35
CA THR A 317 47.87 -1.17 39.02
C THR A 317 48.60 -2.39 38.41
N ASP A 318 49.34 -2.25 37.31
CA ASP A 318 50.81 -2.16 37.20
C ASP A 318 51.56 -3.51 37.41
N ASP A 319 52.22 -4.00 36.36
CA ASP A 319 53.57 -4.58 36.45
C ASP A 319 54.20 -4.82 35.07
N THR A 320 55.44 -4.36 35.00
CA THR A 320 56.37 -4.23 33.86
C THR A 320 57.12 -5.53 33.55
N GLU A 321 57.35 -5.85 32.26
CA GLU A 321 58.68 -6.03 31.64
C GLU A 321 58.67 -6.75 30.27
N SER A 322 59.09 -5.99 29.25
CA SER A 322 60.07 -6.28 28.19
C SER A 322 59.97 -7.49 27.21
N LYS A 323 60.07 -7.11 25.92
CA LYS A 323 60.83 -7.72 24.79
C LYS A 323 60.31 -9.03 24.15
N GLN A 324 59.74 -8.89 22.94
CA GLN A 324 60.32 -9.32 21.64
C GLN A 324 59.23 -9.48 20.56
N LYS A 325 59.48 -8.92 19.38
CA LYS A 325 58.72 -9.14 18.14
C LYS A 325 59.13 -10.50 17.56
N PRO A 326 58.19 -11.31 17.04
CA PRO A 326 58.22 -11.50 15.59
C PRO A 326 56.83 -11.58 14.94
N THR A 327 56.82 -11.18 13.67
CA THR A 327 55.73 -11.21 12.70
C THR A 327 55.30 -12.65 12.38
N ILE A 328 54.01 -13.00 12.56
CA ILE A 328 53.35 -14.14 11.90
C ILE A 328 51.89 -13.80 11.59
N THR A 329 51.56 -13.87 10.30
CA THR A 329 50.23 -13.88 9.66
C THR A 329 49.30 -14.98 10.23
N LYS A 330 48.03 -14.66 10.55
CA LYS A 330 46.96 -15.67 10.67
C LYS A 330 45.61 -15.14 10.15
N GLU A 331 45.08 -15.91 9.19
CA GLU A 331 43.78 -15.85 8.54
C GLU A 331 42.61 -16.19 9.50
N PRO A 332 41.36 -15.81 9.13
CA PRO A 332 40.16 -16.12 9.90
C PRO A 332 39.66 -17.57 9.68
N ILE A 333 39.26 -18.23 10.76
CA ILE A 333 38.71 -19.61 10.75
C ILE A 333 37.21 -19.59 10.42
N PRO A 334 36.71 -20.44 9.50
CA PRO A 334 35.30 -20.51 9.12
C PRO A 334 34.49 -21.45 10.02
N SER A 335 33.32 -21.02 10.48
CA SER A 335 32.33 -21.92 11.07
C SER A 335 31.51 -22.58 9.95
N SER A 336 31.94 -23.75 9.48
CA SER A 336 31.12 -24.61 8.63
C SER A 336 31.11 -26.01 9.24
N VAL A 337 29.92 -26.54 9.51
CA VAL A 337 29.76 -27.96 9.81
C VAL A 337 30.05 -28.70 8.48
N PRO A 338 30.99 -29.66 8.47
CA PRO A 338 31.34 -30.39 7.25
C PRO A 338 30.12 -31.07 6.61
N SER A 339 30.10 -31.11 5.27
CA SER A 339 29.07 -31.72 4.42
C SER A 339 28.70 -33.14 4.84
N ASP A 340 29.67 -33.86 5.38
CA ASP A 340 29.58 -35.29 5.66
C ASP A 340 28.68 -35.59 6.87
N ILE A 341 28.48 -34.60 7.76
CA ILE A 341 27.56 -34.69 8.90
C ILE A 341 26.12 -34.33 8.47
N ARG A 342 25.93 -33.43 7.49
CA ARG A 342 24.61 -33.15 6.90
C ARG A 342 24.06 -34.36 6.14
N ALA A 343 24.93 -35.17 5.53
CA ALA A 343 24.56 -36.36 4.79
C ALA A 343 24.03 -37.52 5.67
N GLN A 344 24.17 -37.43 7.01
CA GLN A 344 23.69 -38.45 7.95
C GLN A 344 22.28 -38.15 8.52
N LEU A 345 21.65 -37.03 8.14
CA LEU A 345 20.29 -36.69 8.57
C LEU A 345 19.24 -37.49 7.76
N PRO A 346 18.12 -37.92 8.38
CA PRO A 346 17.04 -38.60 7.67
C PRO A 346 16.50 -37.74 6.52
N ALA A 347 16.14 -38.37 5.40
CA ALA A 347 15.66 -37.70 4.18
C ALA A 347 14.45 -36.77 4.40
N ALA A 348 13.71 -36.93 5.50
CA ALA A 348 12.63 -36.05 5.92
C ALA A 348 13.06 -34.61 6.28
N PHE A 349 14.37 -34.38 6.53
CA PHE A 349 14.94 -33.06 6.82
C PHE A 349 15.67 -32.42 5.63
N SER A 350 15.72 -33.13 4.49
CA SER A 350 16.23 -32.57 3.24
C SER A 350 15.14 -31.72 2.59
N LYS A 351 15.49 -30.50 2.14
CA LYS A 351 14.59 -29.74 1.25
C LYS A 351 14.20 -30.67 0.09
N PRO A 352 12.90 -30.81 -0.26
CA PRO A 352 12.51 -31.60 -1.42
C PRO A 352 13.28 -31.08 -2.64
N VAL A 353 13.95 -31.98 -3.34
CA VAL A 353 14.68 -31.68 -4.57
C VAL A 353 13.69 -30.97 -5.51
N PRO A 354 14.00 -29.79 -6.06
CA PRO A 354 13.16 -29.19 -7.08
C PRO A 354 13.02 -30.22 -8.20
N SER A 355 11.80 -30.71 -8.42
CA SER A 355 11.52 -31.57 -9.55
C SER A 355 12.03 -30.86 -10.81
N ALA A 356 12.97 -31.51 -11.52
CA ALA A 356 13.50 -31.04 -12.80
C ALA A 356 12.43 -31.01 -13.92
N HIS A 357 11.17 -31.30 -13.58
CA HIS A 357 9.99 -31.24 -14.46
C HIS A 357 8.95 -30.21 -14.03
N ARG A 358 9.28 -29.27 -13.12
CA ARG A 358 8.42 -28.11 -12.94
C ARG A 358 8.69 -27.17 -14.11
N GLU A 359 7.78 -27.13 -15.09
CA GLU A 359 7.81 -26.09 -16.12
C GLU A 359 8.00 -24.72 -15.44
N PRO A 360 8.80 -23.81 -16.01
CA PRO A 360 8.97 -22.47 -15.44
C PRO A 360 7.58 -21.88 -15.26
N ARG A 361 7.20 -21.57 -14.01
CA ARG A 361 5.93 -20.91 -13.73
C ARG A 361 5.93 -19.61 -14.52
N VAL A 362 5.13 -19.55 -15.58
CA VAL A 362 4.92 -18.34 -16.37
C VAL A 362 4.42 -17.27 -15.39
N GLN A 363 5.01 -16.08 -15.45
CA GLN A 363 4.58 -14.99 -14.60
C GLN A 363 3.11 -14.67 -14.89
N PRO A 364 2.25 -14.45 -13.87
CA PRO A 364 0.85 -14.12 -14.08
C PRO A 364 0.68 -12.94 -15.05
N GLY A 365 -0.22 -13.08 -16.02
CA GLY A 365 -0.43 -12.06 -17.06
C GLY A 365 0.60 -12.09 -18.20
N GLN A 366 1.46 -13.10 -18.32
CA GLN A 366 2.36 -13.20 -19.47
C GLN A 366 1.95 -14.37 -20.37
N PRO A 367 2.01 -14.21 -21.71
CA PRO A 367 2.51 -13.03 -22.44
C PRO A 367 1.53 -11.84 -22.44
N THR A 368 2.09 -10.63 -22.58
CA THR A 368 1.32 -9.40 -22.74
C THR A 368 0.47 -9.45 -24.04
N PRO A 369 -0.82 -9.05 -24.03
CA PRO A 369 -1.68 -9.12 -25.20
C PRO A 369 -1.24 -8.22 -26.34
N PRO A 370 -1.65 -8.56 -27.58
CA PRO A 370 -1.34 -7.75 -28.76
C PRO A 370 -1.85 -6.30 -28.67
N GLY A 371 -2.93 -6.05 -27.92
CA GLY A 371 -3.50 -4.71 -27.72
C GLY A 371 -2.69 -3.81 -26.78
N ILE A 372 -1.71 -4.36 -26.06
CA ILE A 372 -0.79 -3.60 -25.20
C ILE A 372 0.51 -3.38 -25.97
N THR A 373 0.66 -2.18 -26.54
CA THR A 373 1.76 -1.87 -27.46
C THR A 373 2.86 -1.04 -26.81
N ASN A 374 2.59 -0.35 -25.69
CA ASN A 374 3.60 0.44 -25.00
C ASN A 374 4.75 -0.43 -24.47
N LYS A 375 5.96 0.10 -24.57
CA LYS A 375 7.21 -0.59 -24.20
C LYS A 375 8.00 0.13 -23.11
N ALA A 376 7.48 1.23 -22.56
CA ALA A 376 8.14 1.93 -21.47
C ALA A 376 7.13 2.51 -20.47
N VAL A 377 7.26 2.13 -19.21
CA VAL A 377 6.47 2.68 -18.10
C VAL A 377 7.29 3.75 -17.39
N ARG A 378 6.75 4.97 -17.30
CA ARG A 378 7.33 6.04 -16.47
C ARG A 378 6.72 5.98 -15.08
N PHE A 379 7.49 5.48 -14.13
CA PHE A 379 7.10 5.37 -12.74
C PHE A 379 7.39 6.67 -11.99
N LEU A 380 6.45 7.13 -11.18
CA LEU A 380 6.61 8.23 -10.25
C LEU A 380 5.94 7.90 -8.93
N ALA A 381 6.74 7.89 -7.86
CA ALA A 381 6.26 7.90 -6.49
C ALA A 381 6.43 9.28 -5.86
N LEU A 382 5.50 9.65 -4.99
CA LEU A 382 5.49 10.94 -4.30
C LEU A 382 5.33 10.75 -2.79
N ASP A 383 5.70 11.79 -2.05
CA ASP A 383 5.65 11.84 -0.59
C ASP A 383 4.24 12.19 -0.07
N LYS A 384 4.07 12.24 1.25
CA LYS A 384 2.88 12.80 1.90
C LYS A 384 2.91 14.33 1.95
N CYS A 385 1.73 14.96 1.97
CA CYS A 385 1.55 16.42 2.03
C CYS A 385 2.05 17.05 3.35
N LEU A 386 3.38 17.24 3.45
CA LEU A 386 4.05 17.89 4.56
C LEU A 386 5.01 18.99 4.08
N PRO A 387 5.31 20.00 4.92
CA PRO A 387 6.24 21.07 4.58
C PRO A 387 7.61 20.55 4.11
N GLY A 388 8.11 21.11 3.01
CA GLY A 388 9.42 20.76 2.43
C GLY A 388 9.47 19.42 1.70
N ARG A 389 8.40 18.64 1.69
CA ARG A 389 8.34 17.34 1.00
C ARG A 389 7.87 17.47 -0.46
N LYS A 390 8.14 16.43 -1.25
CA LYS A 390 7.82 16.39 -2.69
C LYS A 390 6.61 15.50 -2.93
N PHE A 391 5.45 16.01 -2.57
CA PHE A 391 4.19 15.26 -2.51
C PHE A 391 3.29 15.47 -3.74
N LEU A 392 3.45 16.59 -4.46
CA LEU A 392 2.61 16.99 -5.59
C LEU A 392 3.42 17.11 -6.89
N GLN A 393 2.84 16.61 -7.99
CA GLN A 393 3.36 16.79 -9.36
C GLN A 393 2.22 17.11 -10.33
N LEU A 394 2.34 18.22 -11.06
CA LEU A 394 1.44 18.56 -12.18
C LEU A 394 2.05 18.10 -13.50
N LEU A 395 1.23 17.52 -14.38
CA LEU A 395 1.60 17.08 -15.72
C LEU A 395 0.39 17.08 -16.68
N GLU A 396 0.67 17.08 -17.98
CA GLU A 396 -0.35 16.84 -19.00
C GLU A 396 -0.25 15.38 -19.46
N VAL A 397 -1.39 14.70 -19.54
CA VAL A 397 -1.51 13.32 -20.00
C VAL A 397 -2.36 13.27 -21.26
N GLN A 398 -1.91 12.52 -22.26
CA GLN A 398 -2.66 12.26 -23.48
C GLN A 398 -2.93 10.76 -23.58
N ARG A 399 -4.00 10.42 -24.29
CA ARG A 399 -4.29 9.04 -24.65
C ARG A 399 -3.15 8.49 -25.50
N TYR A 400 -2.67 7.29 -25.19
CA TYR A 400 -1.53 6.70 -25.85
C TYR A 400 -1.73 6.54 -27.37
N ASP A 401 -2.91 6.08 -27.79
CA ASP A 401 -3.24 5.86 -29.21
C ASP A 401 -3.68 7.13 -29.95
N SER A 402 -3.68 8.32 -29.33
CA SER A 402 -4.08 9.54 -30.04
C SER A 402 -3.00 9.97 -31.02
N SER A 403 -3.14 9.53 -32.27
CA SER A 403 -2.38 10.05 -33.42
C SER A 403 -2.84 11.46 -33.85
N GLU A 404 -3.88 12.01 -33.22
CA GLU A 404 -4.43 13.31 -33.56
C GLU A 404 -3.64 14.45 -32.92
N LYS A 405 -2.86 15.14 -33.76
CA LYS A 405 -2.36 16.50 -33.47
C LYS A 405 -3.56 17.45 -33.45
N THR A 406 -4.21 17.62 -32.31
CA THR A 406 -5.31 18.58 -32.19
C THR A 406 -4.81 20.02 -32.32
N SER A 407 -5.46 20.77 -33.21
CA SER A 407 -5.22 22.18 -33.48
C SER A 407 -5.60 23.08 -32.30
N ALA A 408 -4.73 24.05 -32.00
CA ALA A 408 -4.76 24.93 -30.83
C ALA A 408 -5.85 26.03 -30.82
N SER A 409 -7.12 25.75 -31.20
CA SER A 409 -8.13 26.83 -31.28
C SER A 409 -9.54 26.53 -30.79
N THR A 410 -9.82 25.36 -30.22
CA THR A 410 -11.13 25.08 -29.61
C THR A 410 -11.09 25.20 -28.09
N PRO A 411 -12.12 25.77 -27.45
CA PRO A 411 -12.26 25.75 -25.99
C PRO A 411 -12.18 24.31 -25.48
N ARG A 412 -11.40 24.08 -24.42
CA ARG A 412 -11.25 22.78 -23.76
C ARG A 412 -12.62 22.37 -23.17
N ALA A 413 -13.32 21.45 -23.84
CA ALA A 413 -14.55 20.89 -23.29
C ALA A 413 -14.23 20.12 -22.00
N LYS A 414 -15.11 20.21 -20.98
CA LYS A 414 -14.97 19.43 -19.74
C LYS A 414 -14.91 17.94 -20.10
N PRO A 415 -13.85 17.21 -19.72
CA PRO A 415 -13.74 15.79 -20.05
C PRO A 415 -14.85 15.00 -19.33
N LYS A 416 -15.48 14.06 -20.06
CA LYS A 416 -16.49 13.16 -19.49
C LYS A 416 -15.81 12.11 -18.62
N PHE A 417 -16.40 11.81 -17.47
CA PHE A 417 -15.98 10.75 -16.57
C PHE A 417 -16.89 9.52 -16.75
N GLU A 418 -16.32 8.41 -17.18
CA GLU A 418 -17.07 7.27 -17.72
C GLU A 418 -16.51 5.94 -17.19
N TYR A 419 -17.40 4.95 -17.08
CA TYR A 419 -17.01 3.55 -16.90
C TYR A 419 -16.26 3.05 -18.13
N ASP A 420 -15.30 2.15 -17.91
CA ASP A 420 -14.61 1.46 -19.00
C ASP A 420 -15.37 0.20 -19.42
N PRO A 421 -15.80 0.07 -20.70
CA PRO A 421 -16.65 -1.04 -21.13
C PRO A 421 -15.96 -2.40 -21.02
N GLU A 422 -14.64 -2.49 -21.23
CA GLU A 422 -13.87 -3.73 -21.05
C GLU A 422 -13.85 -4.14 -19.58
N TRP A 423 -13.67 -3.16 -18.67
CA TRP A 423 -13.72 -3.42 -17.24
C TRP A 423 -15.10 -3.86 -16.73
N LEU A 424 -16.17 -3.28 -17.28
CA LEU A 424 -17.54 -3.71 -16.97
C LEU A 424 -17.77 -5.18 -17.36
N ALA A 425 -17.30 -5.59 -18.53
CA ALA A 425 -17.38 -6.98 -19.00
C ALA A 425 -16.56 -7.94 -18.12
N ILE A 426 -15.33 -7.57 -17.77
CA ILE A 426 -14.48 -8.33 -16.85
C ILE A 426 -15.15 -8.47 -15.47
N THR A 427 -15.72 -7.38 -14.95
CA THR A 427 -16.40 -7.39 -13.65
C THR A 427 -17.59 -8.36 -13.65
N ARG A 428 -18.41 -8.34 -14.71
CA ARG A 428 -19.52 -9.28 -14.89
C ARG A 428 -19.05 -10.73 -14.95
N ALA A 429 -18.02 -11.02 -15.75
CA ALA A 429 -17.46 -12.35 -15.92
C ALA A 429 -16.98 -12.96 -14.59
N PHE A 430 -16.46 -12.13 -13.68
CA PHE A 430 -15.92 -12.56 -12.39
C PHE A 430 -16.95 -12.57 -11.24
N ASN A 431 -18.14 -11.98 -11.43
CA ASN A 431 -19.09 -11.77 -10.34
C ASN A 431 -19.52 -13.09 -9.65
N THR A 432 -19.71 -14.16 -10.42
CA THR A 432 -20.12 -15.48 -9.90
C THR A 432 -19.11 -16.04 -8.90
N GLY A 433 -17.81 -15.80 -9.12
CA GLY A 433 -16.71 -16.27 -8.27
C GLY A 433 -16.43 -15.45 -7.01
N LEU A 434 -17.08 -14.29 -6.82
CA LEU A 434 -16.88 -13.48 -5.61
C LEU A 434 -17.48 -14.17 -4.38
N VAL A 435 -16.66 -14.45 -3.37
CA VAL A 435 -17.09 -14.96 -2.06
C VAL A 435 -16.74 -13.94 -0.99
N LEU A 436 -17.73 -13.57 -0.16
CA LEU A 436 -17.61 -12.56 0.87
C LEU A 436 -17.96 -13.13 2.25
N GLY A 437 -17.22 -12.71 3.28
CA GLY A 437 -17.58 -12.99 4.67
C GLY A 437 -17.34 -14.43 5.14
N ASP A 438 -16.69 -15.27 4.32
CA ASP A 438 -16.34 -16.64 4.70
C ASP A 438 -14.82 -16.82 4.71
N LYS A 439 -14.25 -16.91 5.92
CA LYS A 439 -12.82 -17.11 6.17
C LYS A 439 -12.36 -18.54 5.86
N ALA A 440 -13.27 -19.51 5.88
CA ALA A 440 -12.99 -20.91 5.55
C ALA A 440 -13.09 -21.18 4.04
N SER A 441 -13.63 -20.23 3.27
CA SER A 441 -13.74 -20.35 1.81
C SER A 441 -12.36 -20.52 1.19
N THR A 442 -12.21 -21.57 0.38
CA THR A 442 -11.06 -21.71 -0.50
C THR A 442 -11.20 -20.74 -1.67
N PHE A 443 -10.15 -19.95 -1.92
CA PHE A 443 -10.13 -19.06 -3.06
C PHE A 443 -10.15 -19.87 -4.37
N PRO A 444 -11.04 -19.56 -5.35
CA PRO A 444 -11.13 -20.32 -6.59
C PRO A 444 -9.80 -20.38 -7.34
N GLU A 445 -9.43 -21.59 -7.77
CA GLU A 445 -8.25 -21.79 -8.62
C GLU A 445 -8.35 -20.94 -9.89
N ASP A 446 -7.18 -20.51 -10.37
CA ASP A 446 -7.11 -19.77 -11.62
C ASP A 446 -7.39 -20.70 -12.82
N GLN A 447 -8.49 -20.44 -13.53
CA GLN A 447 -8.93 -21.20 -14.70
C GLN A 447 -8.14 -20.84 -15.97
N GLY A 448 -7.29 -19.81 -15.92
CA GLY A 448 -6.43 -19.40 -17.02
C GLY A 448 -7.08 -18.41 -18.00
N GLU A 449 -6.23 -17.68 -18.72
CA GLU A 449 -6.64 -16.56 -19.57
C GLU A 449 -7.58 -16.97 -20.71
N ASP A 450 -7.34 -18.12 -21.37
CA ASP A 450 -8.19 -18.58 -22.48
C ASP A 450 -9.64 -18.87 -22.03
N HIS A 451 -9.78 -19.37 -20.79
CA HIS A 451 -11.09 -19.60 -20.21
C HIS A 451 -11.84 -18.29 -19.97
N TYR A 452 -11.20 -17.35 -19.26
CA TYR A 452 -11.84 -16.07 -18.97
C TYR A 452 -12.11 -15.27 -20.23
N LYS A 453 -11.20 -15.29 -21.22
CA LYS A 453 -11.38 -14.59 -22.50
C LYS A 453 -12.70 -14.96 -23.16
N THR A 454 -13.05 -16.25 -23.17
CA THR A 454 -14.32 -16.73 -23.75
C THR A 454 -15.53 -16.13 -23.04
N ILE A 455 -15.48 -16.03 -21.71
CA ILE A 455 -16.57 -15.46 -20.91
C ILE A 455 -16.62 -13.95 -21.09
N ILE A 456 -15.46 -13.27 -21.03
CA ILE A 456 -15.35 -11.81 -21.19
C ILE A 456 -15.86 -11.37 -22.56
N GLU A 457 -15.58 -12.12 -23.64
CA GLU A 457 -16.12 -11.80 -24.97
C GLU A 457 -17.66 -11.86 -25.01
N GLN A 458 -18.27 -12.81 -24.30
CA GLN A 458 -19.74 -12.90 -24.16
C GLN A 458 -20.29 -11.73 -23.35
N GLU A 459 -19.66 -11.41 -22.22
CA GLU A 459 -20.06 -10.30 -21.36
C GLU A 459 -19.82 -8.94 -22.03
N GLN A 460 -18.79 -8.82 -22.87
CA GLN A 460 -18.50 -7.62 -23.66
C GLN A 460 -19.63 -7.35 -24.65
N ALA A 461 -20.09 -8.38 -25.38
CA ALA A 461 -21.22 -8.24 -26.28
C ALA A 461 -22.49 -7.78 -25.54
N TRP A 462 -22.72 -8.31 -24.33
CA TRP A 462 -23.82 -7.88 -23.48
C TRP A 462 -23.69 -6.41 -23.05
N VAL A 463 -22.50 -6.00 -22.58
CA VAL A 463 -22.21 -4.60 -22.18
C VAL A 463 -22.38 -3.65 -23.35
N ASP A 464 -21.92 -4.03 -24.54
CA ASP A 464 -22.06 -3.22 -25.75
C ASP A 464 -23.53 -2.96 -26.08
N GLU A 465 -24.39 -3.98 -26.03
CA GLU A 465 -25.82 -3.88 -26.31
C GLU A 465 -26.59 -3.09 -25.23
N HIS A 466 -26.33 -3.36 -23.94
CA HIS A 466 -27.18 -2.88 -22.84
C HIS A 466 -26.70 -1.55 -22.24
N ILE A 467 -25.41 -1.22 -22.39
CA ILE A 467 -24.78 -0.05 -21.75
C ILE A 467 -24.22 0.90 -22.81
N VAL A 468 -23.35 0.43 -23.71
CA VAL A 468 -22.65 1.30 -24.67
C VAL A 468 -23.63 1.89 -25.69
N GLN A 469 -24.42 1.05 -26.36
CA GLN A 469 -25.42 1.49 -27.34
C GLN A 469 -26.55 2.33 -26.71
N GLN A 470 -26.80 2.13 -25.42
CA GLN A 470 -27.78 2.91 -24.65
C GLN A 470 -27.18 4.20 -24.07
N ASN A 471 -25.91 4.50 -24.33
CA ASN A 471 -25.19 5.68 -23.85
C ASN A 471 -25.21 5.81 -22.30
N LYS A 472 -24.99 4.70 -21.59
CA LYS A 472 -25.00 4.62 -20.12
C LYS A 472 -23.60 4.49 -19.50
N LEU A 473 -22.55 4.91 -20.23
CA LEU A 473 -21.17 4.83 -19.75
C LEU A 473 -20.78 5.97 -18.81
N GLU A 474 -21.49 7.11 -18.87
CA GLU A 474 -21.19 8.24 -17.99
C GLU A 474 -21.47 7.88 -16.52
N ILE A 475 -20.49 8.08 -15.65
CA ILE A 475 -20.61 7.74 -14.23
C ILE A 475 -21.61 8.71 -13.60
N PRO A 476 -22.73 8.25 -13.04
CA PRO A 476 -23.76 9.13 -12.50
C PRO A 476 -23.24 9.87 -11.26
N GLU A 477 -23.53 11.17 -11.13
CA GLU A 477 -23.24 11.96 -9.91
C GLU A 477 -24.30 11.67 -8.82
N ASN A 478 -24.30 10.45 -8.28
CA ASN A 478 -25.32 9.91 -7.36
C ASN A 478 -24.85 9.78 -5.90
N PHE A 479 -23.93 10.64 -5.46
CA PHE A 479 -23.46 10.65 -4.08
C PHE A 479 -24.61 10.86 -3.08
N VAL A 480 -24.62 10.06 -2.00
CA VAL A 480 -25.52 10.22 -0.86
C VAL A 480 -24.78 10.00 0.45
N ILE A 481 -25.23 10.70 1.51
CA ILE A 481 -24.75 10.50 2.87
C ILE A 481 -25.35 9.20 3.42
N THR A 482 -24.51 8.19 3.62
CA THR A 482 -24.88 6.89 4.20
C THR A 482 -24.75 6.82 5.73
N ALA A 483 -23.84 7.58 6.34
CA ALA A 483 -23.57 7.59 7.77
C ALA A 483 -23.64 9.01 8.35
N PRO A 484 -23.87 9.19 9.66
CA PRO A 484 -23.86 10.51 10.29
C PRO A 484 -22.51 11.21 10.11
N PRO A 485 -22.46 12.45 9.59
CA PRO A 485 -21.21 13.18 9.46
C PRO A 485 -20.72 13.71 10.82
N PHE A 486 -19.40 13.86 10.96
CA PHE A 486 -18.80 14.59 12.07
C PHE A 486 -19.01 16.10 11.94
N PHE A 487 -19.32 16.74 13.07
CA PHE A 487 -19.40 18.19 13.22
C PHE A 487 -18.51 18.63 14.38
N GLU A 488 -17.97 19.86 14.28
CA GLU A 488 -17.18 20.46 15.35
C GLU A 488 -17.93 20.42 16.69
N GLY A 489 -17.25 19.98 17.75
CA GLY A 489 -17.81 19.78 19.09
C GLY A 489 -18.31 18.36 19.38
N MET A 490 -18.34 17.47 18.38
CA MET A 490 -18.50 16.02 18.60
C MET A 490 -17.19 15.41 19.11
N PRO A 491 -17.24 14.29 19.86
CA PRO A 491 -16.03 13.59 20.29
C PRO A 491 -15.30 12.99 19.08
N GLU A 492 -13.99 13.25 18.98
CA GLU A 492 -13.13 12.68 17.91
C GLU A 492 -12.72 11.23 18.20
N ILE A 493 -12.73 10.83 19.48
CA ILE A 493 -12.41 9.48 19.92
C ILE A 493 -13.65 8.87 20.59
N VAL A 494 -14.08 7.74 20.07
CA VAL A 494 -15.22 6.96 20.56
C VAL A 494 -14.83 5.49 20.71
N ASN A 495 -15.59 4.74 21.51
CA ASN A 495 -15.35 3.30 21.71
C ASN A 495 -16.21 2.46 20.76
N GLU A 496 -17.35 3.00 20.33
CA GLU A 496 -18.27 2.32 19.43
C GLU A 496 -17.71 2.28 18.00
N GLY A 497 -17.62 1.08 17.44
CA GLY A 497 -17.21 0.91 16.05
C GLY A 497 -18.26 1.39 15.03
N PRO A 498 -17.91 1.37 13.73
CA PRO A 498 -18.87 1.69 12.68
C PRO A 498 -19.86 0.55 12.48
N VAL A 499 -21.00 0.87 11.89
CA VAL A 499 -21.99 -0.11 11.43
C VAL A 499 -21.91 -0.26 9.92
N GLU A 500 -22.45 -1.36 9.40
CA GLU A 500 -22.44 -1.62 7.96
C GLU A 500 -23.63 -0.93 7.27
N TYR A 501 -23.34 -0.07 6.29
CA TYR A 501 -24.35 0.62 5.49
C TYR A 501 -24.48 0.00 4.10
N ASN A 502 -25.72 -0.13 3.62
CA ASN A 502 -25.96 -0.52 2.22
C ASN A 502 -25.89 0.76 1.38
N ASN A 503 -24.76 1.01 0.73
CA ASN A 503 -24.61 2.19 -0.11
C ASN A 503 -25.42 2.04 -1.43
N PRO A 504 -26.34 2.96 -1.76
CA PRO A 504 -27.15 2.86 -2.97
C PRO A 504 -26.33 2.79 -4.27
N GLN A 505 -25.15 3.43 -4.31
CA GLN A 505 -24.27 3.39 -5.48
C GLN A 505 -23.80 1.96 -5.82
N MET A 506 -23.58 1.13 -4.80
CA MET A 506 -23.24 -0.28 -4.97
C MET A 506 -24.37 -1.04 -5.66
N GLN A 507 -25.61 -0.78 -5.24
CA GLN A 507 -26.79 -1.40 -5.83
C GLN A 507 -27.00 -0.92 -7.27
N GLU A 508 -26.92 0.39 -7.52
CA GLU A 508 -27.08 0.97 -8.85
C GLU A 508 -26.03 0.45 -9.84
N TYR A 509 -24.77 0.26 -9.40
CA TYR A 509 -23.73 -0.35 -10.21
C TYR A 509 -24.04 -1.82 -10.54
N CYS A 510 -24.52 -2.59 -9.57
CA CYS A 510 -24.92 -3.98 -9.78
C CYS A 510 -26.14 -4.08 -10.70
N ASP A 511 -27.12 -3.18 -10.57
CA ASP A 511 -28.31 -3.11 -11.42
C ASP A 511 -27.94 -2.73 -12.86
N LEU A 512 -27.03 -1.76 -13.05
CA LEU A 512 -26.47 -1.39 -14.36
C LEU A 512 -25.85 -2.61 -15.05
N LEU A 513 -25.12 -3.42 -14.28
CA LEU A 513 -24.49 -4.65 -14.74
C LEU A 513 -25.36 -5.89 -14.57
N GLY A 514 -26.67 -5.77 -14.33
CA GLY A 514 -27.58 -6.93 -14.22
C GLY A 514 -27.05 -8.08 -13.34
N MET A 515 -26.36 -7.74 -12.24
CA MET A 515 -25.67 -8.68 -11.37
C MET A 515 -26.17 -8.59 -9.93
N GLU A 516 -26.01 -9.66 -9.15
CA GLU A 516 -26.35 -9.68 -7.73
C GLU A 516 -25.38 -8.81 -6.91
N ASN A 517 -25.94 -7.98 -6.03
CA ASN A 517 -25.17 -7.22 -5.04
C ASN A 517 -24.82 -8.09 -3.83
N LYS A 518 -23.67 -8.76 -3.88
CA LYS A 518 -23.17 -9.64 -2.80
C LYS A 518 -22.80 -8.90 -1.51
N PHE A 519 -22.64 -7.57 -1.56
CA PHE A 519 -22.31 -6.74 -0.40
C PHE A 519 -23.55 -6.31 0.38
N TYR A 520 -24.74 -6.47 -0.19
CA TYR A 520 -25.99 -6.18 0.51
C TYR A 520 -26.12 -7.08 1.74
N ALA A 521 -26.53 -6.49 2.87
CA ALA A 521 -26.98 -7.22 4.04
C ALA A 521 -28.30 -6.65 4.54
N SER A 522 -29.20 -7.53 4.95
CA SER A 522 -30.42 -7.15 5.66
C SER A 522 -30.12 -6.58 7.05
N ASP A 523 -31.05 -5.80 7.59
CA ASP A 523 -30.91 -5.26 8.95
C ASP A 523 -30.81 -6.37 10.01
N GLU A 524 -31.48 -7.49 9.78
CA GLU A 524 -31.41 -8.68 10.63
C GLU A 524 -30.01 -9.30 10.63
N GLU A 525 -29.40 -9.51 9.45
CA GLU A 525 -28.04 -10.04 9.33
C GLU A 525 -26.99 -9.12 9.95
N LYS A 526 -27.15 -7.80 9.76
CA LYS A 526 -26.28 -6.79 10.39
C LYS A 526 -26.40 -6.83 11.91
N GLN A 527 -27.63 -6.90 12.43
CA GLN A 527 -27.87 -6.93 13.87
C GLN A 527 -27.34 -8.21 14.51
N ILE A 528 -27.51 -9.37 13.85
CA ILE A 528 -26.96 -10.64 14.30
C ILE A 528 -25.43 -10.57 14.38
N ARG A 529 -24.75 -10.03 13.35
CA ARG A 529 -23.28 -9.86 13.37
C ARG A 529 -22.84 -8.90 14.47
N MET A 530 -23.54 -7.79 14.65
CA MET A 530 -23.24 -6.84 15.72
C MET A 530 -23.42 -7.47 17.12
N GLN A 531 -24.44 -8.30 17.31
CA GLN A 531 -24.68 -9.03 18.57
C GLN A 531 -23.61 -10.10 18.84
N ASN A 532 -23.17 -10.81 17.79
CA ASN A 532 -22.12 -11.81 17.92
C ASN A 532 -20.74 -11.19 18.21
N GLY A 533 -20.57 -9.91 17.89
CA GLY A 533 -19.30 -9.22 18.03
C GLY A 533 -18.27 -9.66 16.99
N PRO A 534 -17.03 -9.16 17.09
CA PRO A 534 -15.99 -9.47 16.13
C PRO A 534 -15.55 -10.94 16.25
N LEU A 535 -15.11 -11.53 15.13
CA LEU A 535 -14.60 -12.91 15.14
C LEU A 535 -13.39 -13.04 16.08
N PRO A 536 -13.17 -14.21 16.71
CA PRO A 536 -11.98 -14.43 17.52
C PRO A 536 -10.69 -14.19 16.72
N VAL A 537 -9.73 -13.51 17.34
CA VAL A 537 -8.37 -13.34 16.79
C VAL A 537 -7.73 -14.71 16.67
N GLU A 538 -6.98 -14.95 15.59
CA GLU A 538 -6.28 -16.23 15.45
C GLU A 538 -5.15 -16.31 16.47
N GLU A 539 -5.14 -17.37 17.28
CA GLU A 539 -3.96 -17.72 18.07
C GLU A 539 -2.82 -18.02 17.08
N ARG A 540 -1.90 -17.06 16.92
CA ARG A 540 -0.64 -17.30 16.22
C ARG A 540 0.08 -18.41 16.99
N ARG A 541 0.02 -19.64 16.48
CA ARG A 541 0.98 -20.67 16.88
C ARG A 541 2.33 -20.16 16.42
N ASP A 542 3.10 -19.58 17.34
CA ASP A 542 4.50 -19.25 17.12
C ASP A 542 5.20 -20.47 16.54
N GLY A 543 5.36 -20.46 15.22
CA GLY A 543 6.23 -21.36 14.51
C GLY A 543 7.64 -20.97 14.86
N GLY A 544 8.13 -21.46 16.01
CA GLY A 544 9.47 -21.24 16.49
C GLY A 544 10.51 -21.67 15.46
N PHE A 545 10.94 -20.73 14.64
CA PHE A 545 12.10 -20.83 13.76
C PHE A 545 12.83 -19.48 13.78
N GLY A 546 13.56 -19.22 14.87
CA GLY A 546 14.37 -18.00 14.97
C GLY A 546 15.10 -17.74 16.28
N GLY A 547 15.39 -18.75 17.11
CA GLY A 547 16.01 -18.56 18.42
C GLY A 547 17.19 -19.47 18.70
N ARG A 548 18.24 -19.48 17.85
CA ARG A 548 19.55 -20.06 18.22
C ARG A 548 20.36 -19.05 19.01
N GLY A 549 19.95 -18.81 20.26
CA GLY A 549 20.75 -18.16 21.29
C GLY A 549 21.32 -19.20 22.24
N GLY A 550 22.48 -19.77 21.91
CA GLY A 550 23.20 -20.70 22.78
C GLY A 550 23.80 -20.00 23.99
N GLY A 551 23.19 -20.24 25.15
CA GLY A 551 23.85 -20.59 26.43
C GLY A 551 24.93 -19.66 27.01
N ARG A 552 24.63 -19.13 28.21
CA ARG A 552 25.59 -19.15 29.32
C ARG A 552 24.99 -19.83 30.52
N GLY A 553 25.29 -21.13 30.63
CA GLY A 553 25.15 -21.86 31.87
C GLY A 553 26.06 -21.25 32.93
N ARG A 554 25.50 -20.94 34.09
CA ARG A 554 26.25 -20.84 35.34
C ARG A 554 25.64 -21.86 36.28
N GLY A 555 26.35 -22.97 36.43
CA GLY A 555 26.01 -24.00 37.40
C GLY A 555 26.06 -23.45 38.83
N GLY A 556 25.09 -23.89 39.64
CA GLY A 556 25.02 -23.60 41.06
C GLY A 556 24.18 -24.68 41.74
N ARG A 557 24.85 -25.55 42.48
CA ARG A 557 24.35 -26.69 43.26
C ARG A 557 23.22 -26.28 44.23
N GLY A 558 22.30 -27.20 44.50
CA GLY A 558 21.50 -27.17 45.74
C GLY A 558 20.26 -28.06 45.67
N GLY A 559 20.31 -29.24 46.29
CA GLY A 559 19.26 -30.25 46.19
C GLY A 559 18.02 -29.98 47.04
N GLY A 560 17.05 -30.90 46.94
CA GLY A 560 15.95 -30.99 47.90
C GLY A 560 14.66 -31.52 47.31
N ARG A 561 14.47 -32.83 47.48
CA ARG A 561 13.26 -33.63 47.23
C ARG A 561 11.95 -32.92 47.59
N GLY A 562 10.96 -33.03 46.72
CA GLY A 562 9.56 -32.85 47.06
C GLY A 562 9.01 -34.05 47.85
N PHE A 563 8.31 -33.72 48.94
CA PHE A 563 7.25 -34.48 49.63
C PHE A 563 6.41 -33.36 50.29
N GLY A 564 5.09 -33.25 50.14
CA GLY A 564 4.08 -34.29 50.23
C GLY A 564 3.36 -34.17 51.57
N GLY A 565 2.25 -33.42 51.58
CA GLY A 565 1.08 -33.57 52.46
C GLY A 565 1.20 -33.39 53.99
N GLY A 566 0.28 -32.64 54.60
CA GLY A 566 0.03 -32.76 56.04
C GLY A 566 -0.77 -31.63 56.68
N ARG A 567 -2.03 -31.93 57.02
CA ARG A 567 -3.01 -31.14 57.80
C ARG A 567 -2.47 -30.59 59.14
N GLY A 568 -3.04 -29.47 59.62
CA GLY A 568 -2.94 -29.11 61.03
C GLY A 568 -3.68 -27.83 61.41
N HIS A 569 -4.62 -27.95 62.35
CA HIS A 569 -5.60 -26.98 62.83
C HIS A 569 -5.08 -26.01 63.93
N ARG A 570 -5.91 -24.99 64.25
CA ARG A 570 -5.89 -24.05 65.41
C ARG A 570 -4.84 -22.93 65.32
N GLY A 571 -5.12 -21.67 65.62
CA GLY A 571 -6.25 -21.01 66.30
C GLY A 571 -5.67 -19.81 67.07
N GLY A 572 -6.45 -18.74 67.25
CA GLY A 572 -6.17 -17.73 68.31
C GLY A 572 -5.92 -16.30 67.84
N ASN A 573 -7.01 -15.55 67.71
CA ASN A 573 -7.37 -14.36 68.52
C ASN A 573 -6.32 -13.29 68.91
N ARG A 574 -6.82 -12.04 68.97
CA ARG A 574 -6.27 -10.75 69.45
C ARG A 574 -5.59 -9.91 68.36
N GLY A 575 -5.93 -8.64 68.14
CA GLY A 575 -6.76 -7.70 68.89
C GLY A 575 -6.05 -6.33 68.94
N GLY A 576 -6.78 -5.26 68.59
CA GLY A 576 -6.40 -3.85 68.81
C GLY A 576 -5.42 -3.28 67.76
N GLY A 577 -5.54 -2.06 67.26
CA GLY A 577 -6.43 -0.96 67.57
C GLY A 577 -5.75 0.36 67.19
N ARG A 578 -6.53 1.30 66.62
CA ARG A 578 -6.41 2.77 66.66
C ARG A 578 -5.24 3.49 65.95
N GLY A 579 -5.64 4.56 65.24
CA GLY A 579 -4.85 5.80 64.97
C GLY A 579 -4.85 6.17 63.49
N ARG A 580 -5.80 6.94 62.92
CA ARG A 580 -5.97 8.41 62.91
C ARG A 580 -4.72 9.25 62.56
N GLY A 581 -4.85 10.04 61.48
CA GLY A 581 -4.04 11.19 61.06
C GLY A 581 -3.95 11.22 59.52
N ARG A 582 -4.73 11.97 58.74
CA ARG A 582 -4.96 13.43 58.58
C ARG A 582 -3.72 14.23 58.14
N GLY A 583 -3.82 14.85 56.96
CA GLY A 583 -2.90 15.84 56.36
C GLY A 583 -2.35 15.32 55.01
N GLY A 584 -2.48 15.96 53.86
CA GLY A 584 -2.83 17.33 53.50
C GLY A 584 -1.77 17.90 52.55
N TRP A 585 -2.18 18.21 51.32
CA TRP A 585 -1.64 19.21 50.39
C TRP A 585 -0.12 19.23 50.08
N HIS A 586 0.25 18.82 48.86
CA HIS A 586 0.64 19.72 47.79
C HIS A 586 0.64 19.01 46.43
#